data_AF-A0A535FT79-F1
#
_entry.id   AF-A0A535FT79-F1
#
_cell.length_a   1.000
_cell.length_b   1.000
_cell.length_c   1.000
_cell.angle_alpha   90.00
_cell.angle_beta   90.00
_cell.angle_gamma   90.00
#
_symmetry.space_group_name_H-M   'P 1'
#
loop_
_entity.id
_entity.type
_entity.pdbx_description
1 polymer ?
#
loop_
_entity_poly.entity_id
_entity_poly.type
_entity_poly.pdbx_seq_one_letter_code
_entity_poly.pdbx_strand_id
1 'polypeptide(L)'
;MYGHLRIIARQRAAVTVFINEWRFLSPERQEIIKQCRDAYEACFQRVIEEGVKAGLWSVADTRLATLIMLGTLNWTYHWINLAGRLGIEQLAEKYFAVIMLSLKADVFEGEPLCEKCLATASSYRDHAQFVNIVMYVNR
;
A
#
# COMPACT_ATOMS: atom_id res chain seq x y z
N MET A 1 7.21 5.67 -6.13
CA MET A 1 5.95 5.09 -6.69
C MET A 1 6.11 4.62 -8.12
N TYR A 2 6.47 5.49 -9.07
CA TYR A 2 6.69 5.13 -10.49
C TYR A 2 7.58 3.89 -10.69
N GLY A 3 8.75 3.84 -10.04
CA GLY A 3 9.65 2.69 -10.13
C GLY A 3 9.03 1.38 -9.62
N HIS A 4 8.34 1.43 -8.49
CA HIS A 4 7.67 0.26 -7.89
C HIS A 4 6.58 -0.30 -8.81
N LEU A 5 5.69 0.57 -9.30
CA LEU A 5 4.60 0.16 -10.19
C LEU A 5 5.13 -0.36 -11.53
N ARG A 6 6.20 0.22 -12.07
CA ARG A 6 6.86 -0.30 -13.28
C ARG A 6 7.43 -1.70 -13.08
N ILE A 7 7.98 -2.02 -11.92
CA ILE A 7 8.46 -3.38 -11.62
C ILE A 7 7.28 -4.35 -11.57
N ILE A 8 6.21 -3.99 -10.85
CA ILE A 8 4.96 -4.78 -10.81
C ILE A 8 4.43 -5.05 -12.23
N ALA A 9 4.38 -4.01 -13.05
CA ALA A 9 3.86 -4.08 -14.42
C ALA A 9 4.71 -4.99 -15.33
N ARG A 10 6.05 -4.92 -15.22
CA ARG A 10 6.98 -5.63 -16.09
C ARG A 10 7.30 -7.05 -15.64
N GLN A 11 7.22 -7.31 -14.34
CA GLN A 11 7.69 -8.55 -13.72
C GLN A 11 6.62 -9.20 -12.85
N ARG A 12 5.36 -9.19 -13.30
CA ARG A 12 4.22 -9.67 -12.51
C ARG A 12 4.42 -11.05 -11.92
N ALA A 13 4.91 -12.02 -12.71
CA ALA A 13 5.19 -13.38 -12.23
C ALA A 13 6.27 -13.41 -11.14
N ALA A 14 7.39 -12.70 -11.32
CA ALA A 14 8.45 -12.64 -10.32
C ALA A 14 7.99 -11.91 -9.04
N VAL A 15 7.15 -10.88 -9.18
CA VAL A 15 6.53 -10.19 -8.03
C VAL A 15 5.56 -11.10 -7.28
N THR A 16 4.77 -11.91 -7.98
CA THR A 16 3.87 -12.91 -7.35
C THR A 16 4.66 -13.91 -6.52
N VAL A 17 5.73 -14.49 -7.07
CA VAL A 17 6.63 -15.40 -6.35
C VAL A 17 7.28 -14.68 -5.15
N PHE A 18 7.79 -13.47 -5.37
CA PHE A 18 8.43 -12.69 -4.30
C PHE A 18 7.47 -12.34 -3.15
N ILE A 19 6.22 -12.00 -3.45
CA ILE A 19 5.23 -11.61 -2.43
C ILE A 19 4.69 -12.84 -1.69
N ASN A 20 4.42 -13.94 -2.39
CA ASN A 20 3.69 -15.08 -1.82
C ASN A 20 4.59 -16.24 -1.39
N GLU A 21 5.69 -16.48 -2.10
CA GLU A 21 6.43 -17.75 -2.00
C GLU A 21 7.76 -17.64 -1.26
N TRP A 22 8.23 -16.42 -0.95
CA TRP A 22 9.51 -16.23 -0.26
C TRP A 22 9.59 -16.97 1.08
N ARG A 23 8.45 -17.22 1.74
CA ARG A 23 8.34 -17.99 3.00
C ARG A 23 8.69 -19.47 2.85
N PHE A 24 8.76 -19.99 1.63
CA PHE A 24 9.11 -21.39 1.33
C PHE A 24 10.58 -21.55 0.91
N LEU A 25 11.36 -20.47 0.87
CA LEU A 25 12.79 -20.53 0.54
C LEU A 25 13.62 -21.07 1.70
N SER A 26 14.87 -21.44 1.43
CA SER A 26 15.82 -21.83 2.49
C SER A 26 16.01 -20.70 3.51
N PRO A 27 16.34 -21.00 4.77
CA PRO A 27 16.57 -19.99 5.79
C PRO A 27 17.57 -18.90 5.38
N GLU A 28 18.65 -19.25 4.67
CA GLU A 28 19.62 -18.24 4.22
C GLU A 28 19.00 -17.27 3.20
N ARG A 29 18.18 -17.77 2.27
CA ARG A 29 17.50 -16.95 1.27
C ARG A 29 16.39 -16.10 1.88
N GLN A 30 15.70 -16.61 2.90
CA GLN A 30 14.70 -15.83 3.65
C GLN A 30 15.34 -14.62 4.33
N GLU A 31 16.50 -14.80 4.96
CA GLU A 31 17.22 -13.71 5.62
C GLU A 31 17.67 -12.65 4.63
N ILE A 32 18.20 -13.05 3.46
CA ILE A 32 18.55 -12.11 2.38
C ILE A 32 17.32 -11.30 1.94
N ILE A 33 16.18 -11.96 1.69
CA ILE A 33 14.95 -11.29 1.26
C ILE A 33 14.42 -10.34 2.34
N LYS A 34 14.47 -10.76 3.60
CA LYS A 34 14.09 -9.92 4.74
C LYS A 34 14.92 -8.64 4.77
N GLN A 35 16.25 -8.75 4.66
CA GLN A 35 17.13 -7.59 4.62
C GLN A 35 16.82 -6.65 3.45
N CYS A 36 16.55 -7.20 2.26
CA CYS A 36 16.13 -6.40 1.11
C CYS A 36 14.80 -5.68 1.35
N ARG A 37 13.82 -6.35 1.98
CA ARG A 37 12.53 -5.77 2.32
C ARG A 37 12.65 -4.67 3.37
N ASP A 38 13.43 -4.91 4.41
CA ASP A 38 13.65 -3.96 5.50
C ASP A 38 14.37 -2.71 4.96
N ALA A 39 15.38 -2.88 4.10
CA ALA A 39 16.06 -1.76 3.45
C ALA A 39 15.12 -0.98 2.51
N TYR A 40 14.25 -1.67 1.79
CA TYR A 40 13.27 -1.03 0.92
C TYR A 40 12.22 -0.26 1.74
N GLU A 41 11.69 -0.83 2.82
CA GLU A 41 10.80 -0.16 3.77
C GLU A 41 11.46 1.10 4.36
N ALA A 42 12.69 0.97 4.84
CA ALA A 42 13.46 2.08 5.41
C ALA A 42 13.67 3.24 4.43
N CYS A 43 13.80 2.97 3.13
CA CYS A 43 13.86 4.04 2.12
C CYS A 43 12.58 4.87 2.06
N PHE A 44 11.41 4.23 2.11
CA PHE A 44 10.13 4.98 2.11
C PHE A 44 9.92 5.71 3.43
N GLN A 45 10.23 5.06 4.55
CA GLN A 45 10.09 5.67 5.87
C GLN A 45 10.95 6.92 5.99
N ARG A 46 12.22 6.89 5.55
CA ARG A 46 13.10 8.06 5.56
C ARG A 46 12.54 9.22 4.76
N VAL A 47 11.98 8.97 3.57
CA VAL A 47 11.34 10.04 2.77
C VAL A 47 10.22 10.69 3.56
N ILE A 48 9.31 9.90 4.17
CA ILE A 48 8.22 10.43 4.99
C ILE A 48 8.74 11.25 6.17
N GLU A 49 9.72 10.74 6.90
CA GLU A 49 10.34 11.44 8.03
C GLU A 49 10.99 12.77 7.62
N GLU A 50 11.68 12.80 6.47
CA GLU A 50 12.28 14.02 5.93
C GLU A 50 11.21 15.06 5.57
N GLY A 51 10.10 14.64 4.97
CA GLY A 51 9.00 15.55 4.67
C GLY A 51 8.28 16.07 5.90
N VAL A 52 8.15 15.26 6.96
CA VAL A 52 7.64 15.73 8.27
C VAL A 52 8.60 16.74 8.89
N LYS A 53 9.92 16.46 8.90
CA LYS A 53 10.95 17.40 9.39
C LYS A 53 10.96 18.72 8.61
N ALA A 54 10.68 18.67 7.32
CA ALA A 54 10.58 19.84 6.45
C ALA A 54 9.22 20.58 6.55
N GLY A 55 8.27 20.11 7.37
CA GLY A 55 6.94 20.69 7.49
C GLY A 55 6.05 20.49 6.26
N LEU A 56 6.41 19.58 5.35
CA LEU A 56 5.63 19.26 4.15
C LEU A 56 4.43 18.36 4.46
N TRP A 57 4.58 17.53 5.48
CA TRP A 57 3.59 16.58 5.95
C TRP A 57 3.46 16.67 7.46
N SER A 58 2.29 16.31 7.94
CA SER A 58 2.01 16.18 9.35
C SER A 58 1.41 14.78 9.45
N VAL A 59 2.21 13.85 9.98
CA VAL A 59 1.88 12.43 10.13
C VAL A 59 2.30 12.00 11.53
N ALA A 60 1.33 11.61 12.35
CA ALA A 60 1.56 11.16 13.72
C ALA A 60 2.44 9.89 13.82
N ASP A 61 2.30 8.95 12.87
CA ASP A 61 3.08 7.71 12.83
C ASP A 61 3.62 7.47 11.42
N THR A 62 4.90 7.81 11.21
CA THR A 62 5.60 7.66 9.93
C THR A 62 5.77 6.21 9.52
N ARG A 63 5.87 5.29 10.49
CA ARG A 63 5.98 3.85 10.23
C ARG A 63 4.65 3.30 9.73
N LEU A 64 3.55 3.62 10.40
CA LEU A 64 2.21 3.23 9.95
C LEU A 64 1.90 3.77 8.55
N ALA A 65 2.21 5.04 8.28
CA ALA A 65 2.06 5.64 6.97
C ALA A 65 2.87 4.91 5.89
N THR A 66 4.10 4.50 6.22
CA THR A 66 4.95 3.70 5.33
C THR A 66 4.31 2.34 5.02
N LEU A 67 3.80 1.64 6.04
CA LEU A 67 3.15 0.35 5.87
C LEU A 67 1.88 0.45 5.01
N ILE A 68 1.06 1.48 5.20
CA ILE A 68 -0.14 1.72 4.38
C ILE A 68 0.24 1.98 2.91
N MET A 69 1.24 2.83 2.68
CA MET A 69 1.73 3.13 1.34
C MET A 69 2.31 1.89 0.65
N LEU A 70 3.14 1.10 1.34
CA LEU A 70 3.69 -0.13 0.77
C LEU A 70 2.63 -1.19 0.57
N GLY A 71 1.66 -1.34 1.49
CA GLY A 71 0.56 -2.29 1.35
C GLY A 71 -0.31 -2.00 0.13
N THR A 72 -0.68 -0.73 -0.08
CA THR A 72 -1.49 -0.31 -1.23
C THR A 72 -0.74 -0.47 -2.56
N LEU A 73 0.57 -0.17 -2.58
CA LEU A 73 1.43 -0.39 -3.75
C LEU A 73 1.61 -1.88 -4.04
N ASN A 74 1.93 -2.68 -3.02
CA ASN A 74 2.15 -4.12 -3.15
C ASN A 74 0.90 -4.84 -3.61
N TRP A 75 -0.31 -4.40 -3.24
CA TRP A 75 -1.56 -5.05 -3.69
C TRP A 75 -1.83 -4.88 -5.20
N THR A 76 -1.18 -3.91 -5.85
CA THR A 76 -1.44 -3.55 -7.26
C THR A 76 -1.26 -4.73 -8.23
N TYR A 77 -0.34 -5.65 -7.96
CA TYR A 77 -0.08 -6.80 -8.85
C TYR A 77 -1.29 -7.74 -9.01
N HIS A 78 -2.25 -7.71 -8.09
CA HIS A 78 -3.46 -8.53 -8.20
C HIS A 78 -4.39 -8.06 -9.32
N TRP A 79 -4.50 -6.75 -9.54
CA TRP A 79 -5.56 -6.18 -10.37
C TRP A 79 -5.07 -5.29 -11.51
N ILE A 80 -3.78 -4.96 -11.58
CA ILE A 80 -3.25 -4.09 -12.64
C ILE A 80 -3.51 -4.67 -14.03
N ASN A 81 -4.05 -3.82 -14.92
CA ASN A 81 -4.26 -4.12 -16.33
C ASN A 81 -3.69 -2.96 -17.18
N LEU A 82 -2.55 -3.20 -17.82
CA LEU A 82 -1.84 -2.20 -18.63
C LEU A 82 -2.52 -1.89 -19.96
N ALA A 83 -3.39 -2.78 -20.44
CA ALA A 83 -4.26 -2.53 -21.60
C ALA A 83 -5.60 -1.89 -21.17
N GLY A 84 -5.76 -1.60 -19.88
CA GLY A 84 -6.96 -1.01 -19.32
C GLY A 84 -7.03 0.51 -19.48
N ARG A 85 -7.92 1.12 -18.70
CA ARG A 85 -8.23 2.55 -18.75
C ARG A 85 -7.05 3.49 -18.47
N LEU A 86 -6.05 3.04 -17.71
CA LEU A 86 -4.92 3.86 -17.29
C LEU A 86 -3.60 3.18 -17.65
N GLY A 87 -2.71 3.93 -18.31
CA GLY A 87 -1.31 3.53 -18.46
C GLY A 87 -0.57 3.55 -17.12
N ILE A 88 0.64 2.95 -17.08
CA ILE A 88 1.39 2.80 -15.83
C ILE A 88 1.82 4.14 -15.23
N GLU A 89 2.17 5.11 -16.07
CA GLU A 89 2.54 6.46 -15.67
C GLU A 89 1.35 7.20 -15.05
N GLN A 90 0.18 7.12 -15.68
CA GLN A 90 -1.06 7.73 -15.19
C GLN A 90 -1.49 7.09 -13.87
N LEU A 91 -1.37 5.76 -13.76
CA LEU A 91 -1.67 5.06 -12.51
C LEU A 91 -0.74 5.51 -11.39
N ALA A 92 0.56 5.62 -11.67
CA ALA A 92 1.54 6.08 -10.69
C ALA A 92 1.30 7.52 -10.23
N GLU A 93 0.89 8.40 -11.13
CA GLU A 93 0.51 9.77 -10.81
C GLU A 93 -0.73 9.81 -9.88
N LYS A 94 -1.77 9.01 -10.17
CA LYS A 94 -2.95 8.92 -9.31
C LYS A 94 -2.63 8.33 -7.93
N TYR A 95 -1.78 7.30 -7.87
CA TYR A 95 -1.27 6.74 -6.61
C TYR A 95 -0.56 7.81 -5.78
N PHE A 96 0.34 8.57 -6.43
CA PHE A 96 1.06 9.64 -5.77
C PHE A 96 0.12 10.69 -5.20
N ALA A 97 -0.85 11.16 -5.98
CA ALA A 97 -1.83 12.13 -5.51
C ALA A 97 -2.60 11.64 -4.27
N VAL A 98 -3.15 10.42 -4.30
CA VAL A 98 -3.93 9.86 -3.18
C VAL A 98 -3.07 9.71 -1.92
N ILE A 99 -1.88 9.15 -2.04
CA ILE A 99 -1.00 8.91 -0.90
C ILE A 99 -0.51 10.24 -0.32
N MET A 100 -0.12 11.20 -1.17
CA MET A 100 0.31 12.52 -0.69
C MET A 100 -0.81 13.27 0.02
N LEU A 101 -2.06 13.12 -0.43
CA LEU A 101 -3.21 13.66 0.29
C LEU A 101 -3.39 12.98 1.66
N SER A 102 -3.23 11.65 1.76
CA SER A 102 -3.33 10.96 3.04
C SER A 102 -2.24 11.34 4.05
N LEU A 103 -1.03 11.69 3.58
CA LEU A 103 0.08 12.11 4.44
C LEU A 103 -0.06 13.56 4.95
N LYS A 104 -1.02 14.33 4.42
CA LYS A 104 -1.33 15.68 4.91
C LYS A 104 -2.48 15.69 5.90
N ALA A 105 -3.11 14.54 6.13
CA ALA A 105 -4.22 14.41 7.06
C ALA A 105 -3.69 14.08 8.46
N ASP A 106 -2.90 14.96 9.07
CA ASP A 106 -2.71 14.85 10.51
C ASP A 106 -3.98 15.31 11.19
N VAL A 107 -4.44 14.42 12.05
CA VAL A 107 -5.55 14.61 12.96
C VAL A 107 -6.91 14.72 12.28
N PHE A 108 -7.77 13.74 12.57
CA PHE A 108 -9.19 14.02 12.74
C PHE A 108 -9.34 14.98 13.94
N GLU A 109 -8.91 16.24 13.78
CA GLU A 109 -9.24 17.37 14.66
C GLU A 109 -10.41 18.18 14.10
N GLY A 110 -10.94 17.76 12.94
CA GLY A 110 -12.25 18.19 12.47
C GLY A 110 -13.35 17.42 13.18
N GLU A 111 -14.56 17.99 13.19
CA GLU A 111 -15.78 17.24 13.53
C GLU A 111 -15.73 15.83 12.92
N PRO A 112 -16.25 14.81 13.64
CA PRO A 112 -16.27 13.43 13.16
C PRO A 112 -16.66 13.41 11.69
N LEU A 113 -15.98 12.57 10.87
CA LEU A 113 -16.28 12.31 9.46
C LEU A 113 -17.73 12.72 9.20
N CYS A 114 -17.99 13.77 8.41
CA CYS A 114 -19.34 14.34 8.36
C CYS A 114 -20.37 13.23 8.14
N GLU A 115 -21.62 13.39 8.59
CA GLU A 115 -22.61 12.30 8.65
C GLU A 115 -22.69 11.46 7.35
N LYS A 116 -22.47 12.08 6.18
CA LYS A 116 -22.35 11.42 4.87
C LYS A 116 -21.11 10.51 4.73
N CYS A 117 -19.95 10.96 5.19
CA CYS A 117 -18.72 10.16 5.26
C CYS A 117 -18.86 9.00 6.26
N LEU A 118 -19.47 9.23 7.44
CA LEU A 118 -19.77 8.16 8.39
C LEU A 118 -20.78 7.16 7.84
N ALA A 119 -21.83 7.61 7.16
CA ALA A 119 -22.81 6.74 6.52
C ALA A 119 -22.19 5.87 5.41
N THR A 120 -21.23 6.42 4.67
CA THR A 120 -20.48 5.68 3.64
C THR A 120 -19.46 4.72 4.25
N ALA A 121 -18.84 5.07 5.39
CA ALA A 121 -17.92 4.18 6.09
C ALA A 121 -18.67 3.08 6.87
N SER A 122 -19.84 3.38 7.43
CA SER A 122 -20.66 2.43 8.18
C SER A 122 -21.33 1.39 7.29
N SER A 123 -21.49 1.63 5.98
CA SER A 123 -21.87 0.58 5.04
C SER A 123 -20.80 -0.52 4.89
N TYR A 124 -19.56 -0.29 5.32
CA TYR A 124 -18.50 -1.31 5.39
C TYR A 124 -18.52 -2.12 6.70
N ARG A 125 -19.34 -1.74 7.69
CA ARG A 125 -19.37 -2.42 9.00
C ARG A 125 -19.95 -3.84 8.93
N ASP A 126 -20.65 -4.18 7.85
CA ASP A 126 -21.06 -5.55 7.50
C ASP A 126 -19.87 -6.36 6.93
N HIS A 127 -18.79 -6.46 7.70
CA HIS A 127 -17.63 -7.31 7.40
C HIS A 127 -17.98 -8.82 7.26
N ALA A 128 -19.18 -9.23 7.69
CA ALA A 128 -19.67 -10.59 7.61
C ALA A 128 -19.74 -11.13 6.16
N GLN A 129 -20.00 -10.28 5.16
CA GLN A 129 -19.99 -10.72 3.76
C GLN A 129 -18.57 -10.94 3.22
N PHE A 130 -17.58 -10.19 3.71
CA PHE A 130 -16.19 -10.31 3.26
C PHE A 130 -15.48 -11.55 3.83
N VAL A 131 -15.78 -11.92 5.09
CA VAL A 131 -15.27 -13.14 5.73
C VAL A 131 -15.79 -14.41 5.04
N ASN A 132 -17.04 -14.38 4.54
CA ASN A 132 -17.61 -15.51 3.81
C ASN A 132 -16.86 -15.82 2.51
N ILE A 133 -16.36 -14.83 1.77
CA ILE A 133 -15.55 -15.06 0.56
C ILE A 133 -14.22 -15.76 0.91
N VAL A 134 -13.57 -15.36 2.00
CA VAL A 134 -12.32 -15.99 2.47
C VAL A 134 -12.54 -17.44 2.94
N MET A 135 -13.69 -17.73 3.55
CA MET A 135 -14.05 -19.09 3.94
C MET A 135 -14.54 -19.97 2.77
N TYR A 136 -15.12 -19.39 1.73
CA TYR A 136 -15.61 -20.13 0.55
C TYR A 136 -14.48 -20.59 -0.37
N VAL A 137 -13.37 -19.85 -0.44
CA VAL A 137 -12.22 -20.18 -1.31
C VAL A 137 -11.28 -21.23 -0.68
N ASN A 138 -11.40 -21.50 0.61
CA ASN A 138 -10.61 -22.52 1.34
C ASN A 138 -11.36 -23.86 1.53
N ARG A 139 -12.34 -24.18 0.65
CA ARG A 139 -12.99 -25.50 0.58
C ARG A 139 -12.62 -26.25 -0.68
#